data_AF-A0A820QR15-F1
#
_entry.id   AF-A0A820QR15-F1
#
_cell.length_a   1.000
_cell.length_b   1.000
_cell.length_c   1.000
_cell.angle_alpha   90.00
_cell.angle_beta   90.00
_cell.angle_gamma   90.00
#
_symmetry.space_group_name_H-M   'P 1'
#
loop_
_entity.id
_entity.type
_entity.pdbx_description
1 polymer ?
#
loop_
_entity_poly.entity_id
_entity_poly.type
_entity_poly.pdbx_seq_one_letter_code
_entity_poly.pdbx_strand_id
1 'polypeptide(L)'
;VDPQHRSYSQFVRDELDQEYYVGIPDNDIDKYVAPLFEKAIEEEIPDSIADQTLSCSGALPLGQSEMIYNKPEIHRAILPAVNGITNARTLARIYSLLIGDVYENEKILKCLLSQKTLSEAIKNITPQNELDQTLYQIPTT
;
A
#
# COMPACT_ATOMS: atom_id res chain seq x y z
N VAL A 1 2.75 6.55 19.49
CA VAL A 1 1.46 7.22 19.24
C VAL A 1 1.77 8.60 18.67
N ASP A 2 1.11 9.03 17.60
CA ASP A 2 1.39 10.33 16.95
C ASP A 2 1.22 11.49 17.95
N PRO A 3 2.24 12.34 18.18
CA PRO A 3 2.16 13.44 19.14
C PRO A 3 1.08 14.47 18.82
N GLN A 4 0.71 14.58 17.54
CA GLN A 4 -0.32 15.50 17.06
C GLN A 4 -1.73 14.88 17.10
N HIS A 5 -1.85 13.62 17.53
CA HIS A 5 -3.13 12.88 17.60
C HIS A 5 -3.91 12.89 16.27
N ARG A 6 -3.22 12.91 15.13
CA ARG A 6 -3.85 12.87 13.82
C ARG A 6 -4.45 11.50 13.55
N SER A 7 -5.46 11.45 12.68
CA SER A 7 -5.92 10.19 12.10
C SER A 7 -4.82 9.58 11.23
N TYR A 8 -4.88 8.26 11.00
CA TYR A 8 -3.91 7.59 10.13
C TYR A 8 -3.87 8.21 8.73
N SER A 9 -5.04 8.48 8.13
CA SER A 9 -5.15 9.12 6.82
C SER A 9 -4.48 10.49 6.79
N GLN A 10 -4.68 11.29 7.84
CA GLN A 10 -4.08 12.62 7.93
C GLN A 10 -2.56 12.53 8.09
N PHE A 11 -2.07 11.62 8.94
CA PHE A 11 -0.64 11.35 9.09
C PHE A 11 0.01 10.96 7.75
N VAL A 12 -0.60 10.02 7.00
CA VAL A 12 -0.06 9.60 5.70
C VAL A 12 0.04 10.76 4.72
N ARG A 13 -0.99 11.62 4.65
CA ARG A 13 -1.00 12.77 3.74
C ARG A 13 0.01 13.85 4.11
N ASP A 14 0.23 14.05 5.40
CA ASP A 14 1.11 15.11 5.90
C ASP A 14 2.59 14.68 5.88
N GLU A 15 2.87 13.42 6.21
CA GLU A 15 4.24 12.93 6.42
C GLU A 15 4.81 12.21 5.19
N LEU A 16 3.97 11.54 4.40
CA LEU A 16 4.42 10.84 3.19
C LEU A 16 4.19 11.70 1.96
N ASP A 17 2.91 11.96 1.63
CA ASP A 17 2.56 12.71 0.44
C ASP A 17 1.08 13.13 0.42
N GLN A 18 0.81 14.38 0.03
CA GLN A 18 -0.56 14.90 -0.04
C GLN A 18 -1.44 14.20 -1.07
N GLU A 19 -0.83 13.55 -2.06
CA GLU A 19 -1.47 12.76 -3.13
C GLU A 19 -1.53 11.25 -2.80
N TYR A 20 -1.22 10.85 -1.56
CA TYR A 20 -1.38 9.49 -1.08
C TYR A 20 -2.53 9.38 -0.08
N TYR A 21 -3.60 8.69 -0.48
CA TYR A 21 -4.80 8.52 0.32
C TYR A 21 -4.90 7.10 0.87
N VAL A 22 -5.25 7.00 2.15
CA VAL A 22 -5.77 5.76 2.75
C VAL A 22 -7.06 6.16 3.45
N GLY A 23 -8.19 5.87 2.83
CA GLY A 23 -9.45 6.54 3.15
C GLY A 23 -9.57 7.88 2.42
N ILE A 24 -10.31 7.89 1.31
CA ILE A 24 -10.68 9.11 0.60
C ILE A 24 -11.72 9.87 1.45
N PRO A 25 -11.56 11.19 1.67
CA PRO A 25 -12.58 11.99 2.34
C PRO A 25 -13.89 11.96 1.55
N ASP A 26 -15.01 12.26 2.20
CA ASP A 26 -16.31 12.38 1.51
C ASP A 26 -16.33 13.64 0.62
N ASN A 27 -15.72 13.53 -0.56
CA ASN A 27 -15.53 14.59 -1.52
C ASN A 27 -15.39 14.04 -2.95
N ASP A 28 -15.29 14.96 -3.91
CA ASP A 28 -15.21 14.68 -5.34
C ASP A 28 -13.91 14.01 -5.81
N ILE A 29 -12.99 13.60 -4.93
CA ILE A 29 -11.74 12.96 -5.35
C ILE A 29 -11.99 11.55 -5.87
N ASP A 30 -13.02 10.88 -5.34
CA ASP A 30 -13.35 9.49 -5.67
C ASP A 30 -13.57 9.27 -7.18
N LYS A 31 -14.08 10.29 -7.89
CA LYS A 31 -14.32 10.24 -9.34
C LYS A 31 -13.05 10.19 -10.20
N TYR A 32 -11.89 10.48 -9.62
CA TYR A 32 -10.60 10.43 -10.29
C TYR A 32 -9.85 9.14 -10.01
N VAL A 33 -10.39 8.26 -9.15
CA VAL A 33 -9.80 6.94 -8.91
C VAL A 33 -9.99 6.09 -10.17
N ALA A 34 -8.88 5.62 -10.73
CA ALA A 34 -8.93 4.72 -11.86
C ALA A 34 -9.53 3.37 -11.41
N PRO A 35 -10.59 2.88 -12.07
CA PRO A 35 -11.16 1.59 -11.71
C PRO A 35 -10.15 0.48 -12.02
N LEU A 36 -10.04 -0.47 -11.09
CA LEU A 36 -9.37 -1.73 -11.33
C LEU A 36 -10.22 -2.58 -12.25
N PHE A 37 -9.58 -3.16 -13.25
CA PHE A 37 -10.19 -4.17 -14.11
C PHE A 37 -9.65 -5.51 -13.69
N GLU A 38 -10.52 -6.52 -13.63
CA GLU A 38 -10.09 -7.89 -13.46
C GLU A 38 -9.15 -8.23 -14.62
N LYS A 39 -7.88 -8.41 -14.31
CA LYS A 39 -6.97 -9.07 -15.23
C LYS A 39 -7.40 -10.53 -15.20
N ALA A 40 -7.62 -11.15 -16.36
CA ALA A 40 -7.75 -12.60 -16.44
C ALA A 40 -6.43 -13.19 -15.91
N ILE A 41 -6.40 -13.58 -14.64
CA ILE A 41 -5.29 -14.28 -14.02
C ILE A 41 -5.71 -15.74 -13.95
N GLU A 42 -4.88 -16.59 -14.52
CA GLU A 42 -5.07 -18.04 -14.65
C GLU A 42 -5.14 -18.71 -13.27
N GLU A 43 -6.12 -19.61 -13.12
CA GLU A 43 -6.35 -20.58 -12.03
C GLU A 43 -6.07 -20.08 -10.60
N GLU A 44 -7.07 -19.46 -9.97
CA GLU A 44 -7.13 -19.38 -8.50
C GLU A 44 -7.08 -20.81 -7.92
N ILE A 45 -6.15 -21.06 -7.01
CA ILE A 45 -6.14 -22.28 -6.19
C ILE A 45 -6.99 -21.98 -4.95
N PRO A 46 -8.23 -22.53 -4.85
CA PRO A 46 -9.10 -22.28 -3.71
C PRO A 46 -8.44 -22.72 -2.41
N ASP A 47 -8.70 -22.02 -1.31
CA ASP A 47 -8.23 -22.33 0.05
C ASP A 47 -6.70 -22.26 0.27
N SER A 48 -5.94 -21.63 -0.63
CA SER A 48 -4.51 -21.37 -0.39
C SER A 48 -4.30 -20.33 0.71
N ILE A 49 -3.11 -20.33 1.34
CA ILE A 49 -2.75 -19.28 2.33
C ILE A 49 -2.73 -17.91 1.66
N ALA A 50 -2.34 -17.83 0.39
CA ALA A 50 -2.44 -16.59 -0.38
C ALA A 50 -3.88 -16.12 -0.55
N ASP A 51 -4.80 -17.01 -0.90
CA ASP A 51 -6.24 -16.71 -1.01
C ASP A 51 -6.82 -16.22 0.32
N GLN A 52 -6.49 -16.89 1.43
CA GLN A 52 -6.88 -16.46 2.78
C GLN A 52 -6.26 -15.12 3.16
N THR A 53 -5.01 -14.84 2.76
CA THR A 53 -4.35 -13.57 3.08
C THR A 53 -4.95 -12.41 2.29
N LEU A 54 -5.16 -12.61 0.99
CA LEU A 54 -5.72 -11.60 0.08
C LEU A 54 -7.19 -11.30 0.39
N SER A 55 -7.96 -12.31 0.80
CA SER A 55 -9.37 -12.16 1.19
C SER A 55 -9.55 -11.67 2.64
N CYS A 56 -8.47 -11.43 3.40
CA CYS A 56 -8.57 -11.20 4.84
C CYS A 56 -9.40 -12.29 5.55
N SER A 57 -9.10 -13.55 5.23
CA SER A 57 -9.82 -14.75 5.68
C SER A 57 -11.31 -14.73 5.33
N GLY A 58 -11.63 -14.33 4.10
CA GLY A 58 -12.99 -14.23 3.58
C GLY A 58 -13.75 -12.96 3.98
N ALA A 59 -13.14 -12.02 4.72
CA ALA A 59 -13.75 -10.72 5.02
C ALA A 59 -13.88 -9.82 3.79
N LEU A 60 -13.02 -10.02 2.80
CA LEU A 60 -13.01 -9.38 1.49
C LEU A 60 -13.29 -10.45 0.43
N PRO A 61 -14.43 -10.39 -0.29
CA PRO A 61 -14.75 -11.40 -1.28
C PRO A 61 -13.81 -11.24 -2.48
N LEU A 62 -12.91 -12.21 -2.66
CA LEU A 62 -12.18 -12.43 -3.90
C LEU A 62 -13.13 -13.16 -4.87
N GLY A 63 -13.17 -12.76 -6.15
CA GLY A 63 -13.94 -13.47 -7.18
C GLY A 63 -15.43 -13.09 -7.35
N GLN A 64 -15.94 -12.04 -6.70
CA GLN A 64 -17.23 -11.46 -7.12
C GLN A 64 -17.00 -10.47 -8.27
N SER A 65 -17.84 -10.52 -9.31
CA SER A 65 -17.73 -9.78 -10.59
C SER A 65 -17.62 -8.24 -10.47
N GLU A 66 -17.76 -7.71 -9.26
CA GLU A 66 -17.40 -6.34 -8.93
C GLU A 66 -16.17 -6.39 -8.02
N MET A 67 -15.02 -6.01 -8.58
CA MET A 67 -13.80 -5.78 -7.80
C MET A 67 -14.16 -4.87 -6.62
N ILE A 68 -14.23 -5.44 -5.41
CA ILE A 68 -14.66 -4.71 -4.20
C ILE A 68 -13.86 -3.44 -3.98
N TYR A 69 -12.61 -3.45 -4.42
CA TYR A 69 -11.69 -2.34 -4.35
C TYR A 69 -12.12 -1.13 -5.18
N ASN A 70 -13.08 -1.28 -6.11
CA ASN A 70 -13.68 -0.16 -6.86
C ASN A 70 -14.88 0.47 -6.13
N LYS A 71 -15.34 -0.10 -5.02
CA LYS A 71 -16.52 0.40 -4.31
C LYS A 71 -16.16 1.68 -3.54
N PRO A 72 -16.94 2.77 -3.65
CA PRO A 72 -16.66 4.02 -2.93
C PRO A 72 -16.52 3.85 -1.42
N GLU A 73 -17.29 2.94 -0.80
CA GLU A 73 -17.17 2.64 0.61
C GLU A 73 -15.82 2.00 0.99
N ILE A 74 -15.20 1.24 0.07
CA ILE A 74 -13.86 0.67 0.27
C ILE A 74 -12.80 1.75 0.08
N HIS A 75 -12.97 2.68 -0.86
CA HIS A 75 -12.07 3.83 -0.98
C HIS A 75 -12.10 4.73 0.26
N ARG A 76 -13.27 4.94 0.87
CA ARG A 76 -13.44 5.75 2.09
C ARG A 76 -12.96 5.06 3.36
N ALA A 77 -12.96 3.74 3.40
CA ALA A 77 -12.46 2.98 4.56
C ALA A 77 -10.96 3.26 4.79
N ILE A 78 -10.47 3.02 6.01
CA ILE A 78 -9.04 3.09 6.32
C ILE A 78 -8.54 1.65 6.46
N LEU A 79 -8.00 1.10 5.37
CA LEU A 79 -7.48 -0.27 5.31
C LEU A 79 -6.01 -0.23 4.86
N PRO A 80 -5.06 0.12 5.77
CA PRO A 80 -3.67 0.39 5.42
C PRO A 80 -2.95 -0.70 4.61
N ALA A 81 -3.41 -1.95 4.76
CA ALA A 81 -2.84 -3.09 4.05
C ALA A 81 -3.20 -3.13 2.55
N VAL A 82 -4.34 -2.58 2.13
CA VAL A 82 -4.92 -2.92 0.82
C VAL A 82 -5.56 -1.76 0.05
N ASN A 83 -5.88 -0.61 0.66
CA ASN A 83 -6.64 0.44 -0.01
C ASN A 83 -5.92 1.79 -0.12
N GLY A 84 -4.60 1.75 -0.22
CA GLY A 84 -3.81 2.92 -0.58
C GLY A 84 -4.10 3.38 -2.02
N ILE A 85 -4.54 4.62 -2.20
CA ILE A 85 -4.85 5.22 -3.49
C ILE A 85 -3.87 6.37 -3.77
N THR A 86 -3.10 6.22 -4.84
CA THR A 86 -2.11 7.22 -5.28
C THR A 86 -1.76 7.03 -6.75
N ASN A 87 -0.76 7.77 -7.24
CA ASN A 87 -0.23 7.64 -8.58
C ASN A 87 1.27 7.21 -8.56
N ALA A 88 1.77 6.77 -9.72
CA ALA A 88 3.13 6.25 -9.84
C ALA A 88 4.22 7.28 -9.48
N ARG A 89 4.00 8.57 -9.78
CA ARG A 89 4.96 9.64 -9.46
C ARG A 89 5.06 9.83 -7.94
N THR A 90 3.93 9.92 -7.26
CA THR A 90 3.86 10.02 -5.80
C THR A 90 4.51 8.82 -5.14
N LEU A 91 4.22 7.60 -5.61
CA LEU A 91 4.84 6.39 -5.06
C LEU A 91 6.36 6.40 -5.23
N ALA A 92 6.86 6.77 -6.41
CA ALA A 92 8.30 6.90 -6.66
C ALA A 92 8.94 7.97 -5.77
N ARG A 93 8.25 9.10 -5.54
CA ARG A 93 8.71 10.17 -4.63
C ARG A 93 8.81 9.67 -3.20
N ILE A 94 7.80 8.98 -2.68
CA ILE A 94 7.80 8.40 -1.32
C ILE A 94 8.99 7.43 -1.16
N TYR A 95 9.16 6.46 -2.06
CA TYR A 95 10.27 5.51 -1.97
C TYR A 95 11.64 6.17 -2.08
N SER A 96 11.78 7.21 -2.92
CA SER A 96 13.02 7.98 -3.02
C SER A 96 13.34 8.69 -1.71
N LEU A 97 12.32 9.24 -1.04
CA LEU A 97 12.46 9.89 0.27
C LEU A 97 12.84 8.92 1.40
N LEU A 98 12.66 7.60 1.24
CA LEU A 98 13.11 6.63 2.24
C LEU A 98 14.64 6.44 2.22
N ILE A 99 15.30 6.77 1.11
CA ILE A 99 16.73 6.51 0.89
C ILE A 99 17.58 7.77 0.74
N GLY A 100 16.97 8.94 0.51
CA GLY A 100 17.69 10.21 0.41
C GLY A 100 16.80 11.43 0.23
N ASP A 101 17.45 12.60 0.15
CA ASP A 101 16.78 13.86 -0.19
C ASP A 101 16.30 13.84 -1.65
N VAL A 102 15.11 14.35 -1.91
CA VAL A 102 14.54 14.48 -3.26
C VAL A 102 14.53 15.93 -3.70
N TYR A 103 14.95 16.19 -4.94
CA TYR A 103 14.99 17.52 -5.54
C TYR A 103 13.88 17.61 -6.58
N GLU A 104 12.86 18.43 -6.32
CA GLU A 104 11.72 18.62 -7.21
C GLU A 104 11.37 20.10 -7.30
N ASN A 105 11.32 20.66 -8.52
CA ASN A 105 10.92 22.04 -8.79
C ASN A 105 11.60 23.05 -7.84
N GLU A 106 12.92 22.97 -7.72
CA GLU A 106 13.76 23.82 -6.87
C GLU A 106 13.58 23.64 -5.35
N LYS A 107 12.71 22.71 -4.92
CA LYS A 107 12.54 22.34 -3.51
C LYS A 107 13.33 21.09 -3.19
N ILE A 108 13.86 21.06 -1.96
CA ILE A 108 14.49 19.87 -1.38
C ILE A 108 13.51 19.29 -0.37
N LEU A 109 13.04 18.08 -0.65
CA LEU A 109 12.29 17.26 0.29
C LEU A 109 13.27 16.39 1.06
N LYS A 110 13.19 16.42 2.39
CA LYS A 110 14.16 15.74 3.26
C LYS A 110 13.86 14.26 3.37
N CYS A 111 14.93 13.46 3.39
CA CYS A 111 14.88 12.04 3.66
C CYS A 111 14.06 11.74 4.93
N LEU A 112 13.09 10.84 4.82
CA LEU A 112 12.15 10.49 5.89
C LEU A 112 12.78 9.58 6.93
N LEU A 113 13.71 8.72 6.52
CA LEU A 113 14.37 7.76 7.41
C LEU A 113 15.78 8.20 7.74
N SER A 114 16.20 7.95 8.98
CA SER A 114 17.61 7.98 9.33
C SER A 114 18.34 6.80 8.68
N GLN A 115 19.65 6.93 8.45
CA GLN A 115 20.43 5.81 7.91
C GLN A 115 20.39 4.56 8.80
N LYS A 116 20.30 4.74 10.13
CA LYS A 116 20.10 3.64 11.06
C LYS A 116 18.77 2.94 10.82
N THR A 117 17.68 3.71 10.75
CA THR A 117 16.32 3.20 10.53
C THR A 117 16.22 2.48 9.18
N LEU A 118 16.79 3.05 8.12
CA LEU A 118 16.84 2.41 6.81
C LEU A 118 17.60 1.08 6.86
N SER A 119 18.79 1.07 7.47
CA SER A 119 19.60 -0.14 7.63
C SER A 119 18.89 -1.23 8.43
N GLU A 120 18.07 -0.87 9.42
CA GLU A 120 17.26 -1.82 10.18
C GLU A 120 16.06 -2.33 9.37
N ALA A 121 15.37 -1.43 8.64
CA ALA A 121 14.16 -1.75 7.88
C ALA A 121 14.40 -2.68 6.68
N ILE A 122 15.60 -2.66 6.09
CA ILE A 122 15.96 -3.52 4.94
C ILE A 122 16.55 -4.87 5.33
N LYS A 123 16.68 -5.17 6.64
CA LYS A 123 17.18 -6.49 7.07
C LYS A 123 16.15 -7.55 6.73
N ASN A 124 16.61 -8.63 6.10
CA ASN A 124 15.78 -9.81 5.91
C ASN A 124 15.41 -10.38 7.30
N ILE A 125 14.12 -10.43 7.59
CA ILE A 125 13.56 -11.01 8.82
C ILE A 125 12.94 -12.38 8.58
N THR A 126 12.87 -12.84 7.33
CA THR A 126 12.42 -14.18 6.99
C THR A 126 13.47 -15.17 7.49
N PRO A 127 13.08 -16.14 8.35
CA PRO A 127 13.98 -17.18 8.82
C PRO A 127 14.65 -17.94 7.67
N GLN A 128 15.90 -18.34 7.89
CA GLN A 128 16.67 -19.07 6.90
C GLN A 128 15.99 -20.41 6.58
N ASN A 129 15.82 -20.71 5.29
CA ASN A 129 15.10 -21.88 4.75
C ASN A 129 13.58 -21.90 4.96
N GLU A 130 12.95 -20.79 5.33
CA GLU A 130 11.50 -20.67 5.30
C GLU A 130 11.03 -20.26 3.90
N LEU A 131 10.07 -21.02 3.36
CA LEU A 131 9.39 -20.68 2.09
C LEU A 131 8.37 -19.57 2.36
N ASP A 132 8.36 -18.54 1.52
CA ASP A 132 7.28 -17.56 1.52
C ASP A 132 5.98 -18.25 1.08
N GLN A 133 5.07 -18.45 2.05
CA GLN A 133 3.80 -19.14 1.83
C GLN A 133 2.76 -18.26 1.13
N THR A 134 3.06 -16.97 0.93
CA THR A 134 2.16 -15.99 0.31
C THR A 134 2.62 -15.66 -1.12
N LEU A 135 3.93 -15.58 -1.34
CA LEU A 135 4.55 -15.31 -2.65
C LEU A 135 5.17 -16.58 -3.23
N TYR A 136 4.33 -17.50 -3.69
CA TYR A 136 4.71 -18.83 -4.21
C TYR A 136 5.72 -18.83 -5.38
N GLN A 137 6.14 -17.69 -5.92
CA GLN A 137 6.90 -17.58 -7.17
C GLN A 137 8.25 -16.84 -7.09
N ILE A 138 8.70 -16.42 -5.90
CA ILE A 138 10.00 -15.71 -5.79
C ILE A 138 10.94 -16.53 -4.89
N PRO A 139 12.02 -17.13 -5.44
CA PRO A 139 13.03 -17.76 -4.62
C PRO A 139 13.66 -16.73 -3.68
N THR A 140 13.61 -17.00 -2.37
CA THR A 140 14.35 -16.23 -1.38
C THR A 140 15.84 -16.55 -1.54
N THR A 141 16.63 -15.57 -1.98
CA THR A 141 18.11 -15.63 -1.98
C THR A 141 18.69 -15.41 -0.60
#